data_AF-A0A849R4F2-F1
#
_entry.id   AF-A0A849R4F2-F1
#
_cell.length_a   1.000
_cell.length_b   1.000
_cell.length_c   1.000
_cell.angle_alpha   90.00
_cell.angle_beta   90.00
_cell.angle_gamma   90.00
#
_symmetry.space_group_name_H-M   'P 1'
#
loop_
_entity.id
_entity.type
_entity.pdbx_description
1 polymer ?
#
loop_
_entity_poly.entity_id
_entity_poly.type
_entity_poly.pdbx_seq_one_letter_code
_entity_poly.pdbx_strand_id
1 'polypeptide(L)' 'MEYSGEGRGFDSPIEVGKTYDVKIEEVGREGDGIARVEGFVVFVPNTKKEDSVKIRVNKVSRRVGFADVVVE' A
#
# COMPACT_ATOMS: atom_id res chain seq x y z
N MET A 1 10.25 10.55 35.87
CA MET A 1 10.81 9.80 34.73
C MET A 1 10.03 10.22 33.52
N GLU A 2 10.69 10.99 32.67
CA GLU A 2 10.14 11.60 31.48
C GLU A 2 9.86 10.48 30.46
N TYR A 3 8.59 10.33 30.08
CA TYR A 3 8.24 9.57 28.89
C TYR A 3 8.50 10.45 27.67
N SER A 4 9.78 10.80 27.45
CA SER A 4 10.23 11.47 26.22
C SER A 4 10.36 10.41 25.13
N GLY A 5 9.21 9.92 24.70
CA GLY A 5 9.07 8.85 23.73
C GLY A 5 8.16 9.23 22.58
N GLU A 6 8.09 10.50 22.17
CA GLU A 6 7.58 10.85 20.84
C GLU A 6 8.65 10.54 19.79
N GLY A 7 9.03 9.26 19.72
CA GLY A 7 9.33 8.69 18.43
C GLY A 7 8.07 8.93 17.62
N ARG A 8 8.13 9.90 16.70
CA ARG A 8 7.14 10.04 15.64
C ARG A 8 7.09 8.68 14.98
N GLY A 9 6.18 7.82 15.44
CA GLY A 9 5.79 6.63 14.75
C GLY A 9 5.41 7.15 13.39
N PHE A 10 6.22 6.86 12.39
CA PHE A 10 5.79 7.01 11.02
C PHE A 10 4.71 5.95 10.88
N ASP A 11 3.49 6.30 11.33
CA ASP A 11 2.29 5.51 11.16
C ASP A 11 2.13 5.42 9.66
N SER A 12 2.60 4.30 9.13
CA SER A 12 2.49 4.06 7.70
C SER A 12 1.00 3.89 7.46
N PRO A 13 0.41 4.57 6.47
CA PRO A 13 -1.04 4.55 6.26
C PRO A 13 -1.58 3.14 5.91
N ILE A 14 -0.67 2.18 5.72
CA ILE A 14 -0.95 0.79 5.45
C ILE A 14 -0.29 -0.10 6.51
N GLU A 15 -1.01 -1.17 6.90
CA GLU A 15 -0.55 -2.16 7.87
C GLU A 15 -0.40 -3.53 7.21
N VAL A 16 0.68 -4.24 7.53
CA VAL A 16 0.90 -5.62 7.05
C VAL A 16 -0.19 -6.54 7.60
N GLY A 17 -0.76 -7.36 6.71
CA GLY A 17 -1.79 -8.35 7.02
C GLY A 17 -3.20 -7.83 6.84
N LYS A 18 -3.39 -6.50 6.77
CA LYS A 18 -4.69 -5.88 6.49
C LYS A 18 -4.98 -5.80 5.00
N THR A 19 -6.27 -5.78 4.70
CA THR A 19 -6.83 -5.58 3.37
C THR A 19 -7.35 -4.16 3.24
N TYR A 20 -7.08 -3.55 2.08
CA TYR A 20 -7.50 -2.20 1.76
C TYR A 20 -8.08 -2.19 0.35
N ASP A 21 -9.18 -1.48 0.18
CA ASP A 21 -9.73 -1.19 -1.14
C ASP A 21 -9.00 0.05 -1.68
N VAL A 22 -8.21 -0.15 -2.72
CA VAL A 22 -7.44 0.93 -3.36
C VAL A 22 -7.83 1.04 -4.83
N LYS A 23 -7.75 2.27 -5.33
CA LYS A 23 -7.85 2.52 -6.75
C LYS A 23 -6.46 2.57 -7.36
N ILE A 24 -6.28 1.88 -8.46
CA ILE A 24 -5.05 1.91 -9.24
C ILE A 24 -5.06 3.17 -10.08
N GLU A 25 -4.16 4.10 -9.77
CA GLU A 25 -4.05 5.37 -10.49
C GLU A 25 -3.31 5.18 -11.82
N GLU A 26 -2.30 4.31 -11.80
CA GLU A 26 -1.45 4.04 -12.95
C GLU A 26 -1.05 2.58 -13.02
N VAL A 27 -0.77 2.08 -14.22
CA VAL A 27 -0.22 0.75 -14.46
C VAL A 27 1.07 0.90 -15.25
N GLY A 28 2.14 0.26 -14.76
CA GLY A 28 3.42 0.20 -15.45
C GLY A 28 3.36 -0.69 -16.70
N ARG A 29 4.40 -0.61 -17.53
CA ARG A 29 4.48 -1.40 -18.77
C ARG A 29 4.52 -2.92 -18.55
N GLU A 30 4.97 -3.35 -17.38
CA GLU A 30 5.04 -4.77 -16.98
C GLU A 30 3.72 -5.29 -16.39
N GLY A 31 2.70 -4.43 -16.22
CA GLY A 31 1.41 -4.79 -15.62
C GLY A 31 1.34 -4.59 -14.10
N ASP A 32 2.31 -3.90 -13.52
CA ASP A 32 2.29 -3.51 -12.12
C ASP A 32 1.42 -2.28 -11.89
N GLY A 33 0.41 -2.40 -11.05
CA GLY A 33 -0.39 -1.27 -10.61
C GLY A 33 0.32 -0.47 -9.55
N ILE A 34 0.21 0.84 -9.69
CA ILE A 34 0.69 1.83 -8.76
C ILE A 34 -0.53 2.42 -8.07
N ALA A 35 -0.75 2.02 -6.83
CA ALA A 35 -1.72 2.62 -5.94
C ALA A 35 -1.03 3.65 -5.04
N ARG A 36 -1.72 4.76 -4.75
CA ARG A 36 -1.20 5.79 -3.86
C ARG A 36 -2.16 6.00 -2.70
N VAL A 37 -1.70 5.71 -1.49
CA VAL A 37 -2.48 5.84 -0.26
C VAL A 37 -1.85 6.96 0.57
N GLU A 38 -2.49 8.12 0.67
CA GLU A 38 -2.01 9.27 1.46
C GLU A 38 -0.54 9.67 1.19
N GLY A 39 -0.11 9.58 -0.08
CA GLY A 39 1.26 9.88 -0.49
C GLY A 39 2.25 8.70 -0.35
N PHE A 40 1.80 7.57 0.18
CA PHE A 40 2.53 6.31 0.24
C PHE A 40 2.28 5.50 -1.03
N VAL A 41 3.36 4.98 -1.63
CA VAL A 41 3.28 4.22 -2.89
C VAL A 41 3.14 2.74 -2.58
N VAL A 42 2.10 2.11 -3.13
CA VAL A 42 1.84 0.68 -2.98
C VAL A 42 1.88 0.03 -4.35
N PHE A 43 2.77 -0.95 -4.48
CA PHE A 43 2.90 -1.76 -5.69
C PHE A 43 1.98 -2.96 -5.60
N VAL A 44 1.17 -3.13 -6.63
CA VAL A 44 0.15 -4.17 -6.71
C VAL A 44 0.25 -4.86 -8.08
N PRO A 45 0.84 -6.06 -8.16
CA PRO A 45 0.98 -6.77 -9.42
C PRO A 45 -0.38 -7.30 -9.90
N ASN A 46 -0.51 -7.56 -11.21
CA ASN A 46 -1.73 -8.10 -11.83
C ASN A 46 -2.97 -7.19 -11.74
N THR A 47 -2.77 -5.88 -11.87
CA THR A 47 -3.87 -4.92 -11.83
C THR A 47 -3.95 -4.10 -13.11
N LYS A 48 -4.99 -3.27 -13.22
CA LYS A 48 -5.22 -2.39 -14.38
C LYS A 48 -5.38 -0.95 -13.92
N LYS A 49 -5.02 -0.02 -14.81
CA LYS A 49 -5.25 1.41 -14.59
C LYS A 49 -6.76 1.67 -14.39
N GLU A 50 -7.09 2.55 -13.44
CA GLU A 50 -8.45 2.93 -13.02
C GLU A 50 -9.28 1.81 -12.38
N ASP A 51 -8.69 0.64 -12.15
CA ASP A 51 -9.37 -0.47 -11.51
C ASP A 51 -9.44 -0.28 -10.00
N SER A 52 -10.57 -0.63 -9.40
CA SER A 52 -10.76 -0.61 -7.95
C SER A 52 -10.67 -2.03 -7.44
N VAL A 53 -9.55 -2.36 -6.81
CA VAL A 53 -9.26 -3.72 -6.36
C VAL A 53 -9.00 -3.74 -4.86
N LYS A 54 -9.36 -4.86 -4.24
CA LYS A 54 -9.01 -5.11 -2.85
C LYS A 54 -7.61 -5.70 -2.82
N ILE A 55 -6.72 -5.07 -2.06
CA ILE A 55 -5.33 -5.47 -1.92
C ILE A 55 -5.06 -5.91 -0.50
N ARG A 56 -4.26 -6.95 -0.33
CA ARG A 56 -3.76 -7.37 0.97
C ARG A 56 -2.30 -7.00 1.09
N VAL A 57 -1.97 -6.18 2.06
CA VAL A 57 -0.60 -5.74 2.30
C VAL A 57 0.17 -6.89 2.92
N ASN A 58 1.15 -7.43 2.21
CA ASN A 58 2.00 -8.50 2.73
C ASN A 58 3.30 -7.97 3.33
N LYS A 59 3.76 -6.80 2.88
CA LYS A 59 4.98 -6.19 3.39
C LYS A 59 4.95 -4.67 3.25
N VAL A 60 5.27 -3.97 4.33
CA VAL A 60 5.47 -2.53 4.32
C VAL A 60 6.94 -2.25 4.54
N SER A 61 7.51 -1.37 3.72
CA SER A 61 8.89 -0.91 3.80
C SER A 61 8.92 0.58 4.15
N ARG A 62 10.10 1.18 4.35
CA ARG A 62 10.25 2.55 4.89
C ARG A 62 9.39 3.64 4.21
N ARG A 63 9.12 3.54 2.90
CA ARG A 63 8.33 4.52 2.12
C ARG A 63 7.44 3.88 1.04
N VAL A 64 7.46 2.55 0.94
CA VAL A 64 6.77 1.80 -0.12
C VAL A 64 6.12 0.55 0.45
N GLY A 65 5.00 0.17 -0.12
CA GLY A 65 4.19 -0.98 0.27
C GLY A 65 4.15 -2.01 -0.83
N PHE A 66 4.18 -3.27 -0.43
CA PHE A 66 3.94 -4.40 -1.32
C PHE A 66 2.66 -5.08 -0.87
N ALA A 67 1.71 -5.17 -1.79
CA ALA A 67 0.43 -5.78 -1.57
C ALA A 67 0.06 -6.64 -2.77
N ASP A 68 -0.72 -7.68 -2.51
CA ASP A 68 -1.22 -8.59 -3.53
C ASP A 68 -2.72 -8.40 -3.70
N VAL A 69 -3.22 -8.54 -4.93
CA VAL A 69 -4.66 -8.48 -5.20
C VAL A 69 -5.35 -9.69 -4.56
N VAL A 70 -6.39 -9.44 -3.78
CA VAL A 70 -7.31 -10.47 -3.31
C VAL A 70 -8.57 -10.40 -4.14
N VAL A 71 -8.61 -11.22 -5.20
CA VAL A 71 -9.83 -11.49 -5.97
C VAL A 71 -10.60 -12.56 -5.21
N GLU A 72 -11.78 -12.20 -4.69
CA GLU A 72 -12.76 -13.15 -4.15
C GLU A 72 -13.54 -13.83 -5.27
#